data_AF-A0A643FMG9-F1
#
_entry.id   AF-A0A643FMG9-F1
#
_cell.length_a   1.000
_cell.length_b   1.000
_cell.length_c   1.000
_cell.angle_alpha   90.00
_cell.angle_beta   90.00
_cell.angle_gamma   90.00
#
_symmetry.space_group_name_H-M   'P 1'
#
loop_
_entity.id
_entity.type
_entity.pdbx_description
1 polymer ?
#
loop_
_entity_poly.entity_id
_entity_poly.type
_entity_poly.pdbx_seq_one_letter_code
_entity_poly.pdbx_strand_id
1 'polypeptide(L)'
;MIPAFLTRPAWRRCGGIAGLAAAALLAACASPGASKQFDVDAFLRASDTALPEVLANPDFLSATQASANDCAALLQSVNSGVLEGVPPTGSGHGPAWLLHPAGAPAKVWLVVSKTGGERTCHGPLPADAMKALVERAST
;
A
#
# COMPACT_ATOMS: atom_id res chain seq x y z
N MET A 1 -18.98 -44.82 14.73
CA MET A 1 -20.11 -44.68 15.68
C MET A 1 -19.83 -43.46 16.56
N ILE A 2 -20.72 -42.46 16.52
CA ILE A 2 -20.63 -41.18 17.22
C ILE A 2 -21.46 -41.29 18.53
N PRO A 3 -21.10 -40.58 19.60
CA PRO A 3 -22.13 -39.84 20.30
C PRO A 3 -21.76 -38.37 20.52
N ALA A 4 -22.76 -37.54 20.26
CA ALA A 4 -22.82 -36.12 20.51
C ALA A 4 -23.24 -35.87 21.95
N PHE A 5 -22.67 -34.86 22.63
CA PHE A 5 -23.36 -34.14 23.69
C PHE A 5 -23.07 -32.64 23.60
N LEU A 6 -24.16 -31.91 23.43
CA LEU A 6 -24.29 -30.47 23.32
C LEU A 6 -24.11 -29.83 24.71
N THR A 7 -23.14 -28.96 24.87
CA THR A 7 -23.03 -28.08 26.05
C THR A 7 -23.55 -26.69 25.69
N ARG A 8 -24.78 -26.39 26.12
CA ARG A 8 -25.35 -25.03 26.13
C ARG A 8 -24.88 -24.32 27.40
N PRO A 9 -24.31 -23.10 27.34
CA PRO A 9 -24.13 -22.30 28.55
C PRO A 9 -25.45 -21.59 28.91
N ALA A 10 -25.84 -21.77 30.17
CA ALA A 10 -27.02 -21.19 30.77
C ALA A 10 -26.87 -19.66 30.96
N TRP A 11 -27.78 -18.88 30.38
CA TRP A 11 -27.94 -17.46 30.70
C TRP A 11 -28.81 -17.30 31.95
N ARG A 12 -28.17 -16.95 33.07
CA ARG A 12 -28.85 -16.44 34.27
C ARG A 12 -29.36 -15.02 33.97
N ARG A 13 -30.67 -14.82 34.05
CA ARG A 13 -31.28 -13.49 34.15
C ARG A 13 -31.52 -13.16 35.63
N CYS A 14 -30.84 -12.13 36.15
CA CYS A 14 -31.28 -11.37 37.31
C CYS A 14 -31.18 -9.89 36.94
N GLY A 15 -32.27 -9.14 37.16
CA GLY A 15 -32.42 -7.74 36.77
C GLY A 15 -31.78 -6.76 37.75
N GLY A 16 -31.78 -5.48 37.35
CA GLY A 16 -31.40 -4.36 38.20
C GLY A 16 -31.00 -3.08 37.45
N ILE A 17 -32.00 -2.28 37.07
CA ILE A 17 -32.10 -0.80 37.19
C ILE A 17 -30.92 0.10 36.75
N ALA A 18 -31.24 0.99 35.80
CA ALA A 18 -30.77 2.36 35.55
C ALA A 18 -29.26 2.68 35.48
N GLY A 19 -28.85 3.19 34.31
CA GLY A 19 -27.61 3.93 34.13
C GLY A 19 -27.53 4.52 32.72
N LEU A 20 -27.59 5.85 32.62
CA LEU A 20 -27.36 6.64 31.41
C LEU A 20 -25.98 6.32 30.80
N ALA A 21 -25.94 5.96 29.52
CA ALA A 21 -24.85 6.31 28.61
C ALA A 21 -25.26 6.08 27.16
N ALA A 22 -25.46 7.17 26.42
CA ALA A 22 -25.50 7.15 24.98
C ALA A 22 -24.12 6.72 24.46
N ALA A 23 -24.09 5.61 23.73
CA ALA A 23 -23.00 5.27 22.81
C ALA A 23 -23.55 4.30 21.76
N ALA A 24 -24.45 4.82 20.93
CA ALA A 24 -24.66 4.23 19.62
C ALA A 24 -23.43 4.54 18.76
N LEU A 25 -23.11 3.62 17.83
CA LEU A 25 -22.09 3.72 16.76
C LEU A 25 -20.66 3.43 17.30
N LEU A 26 -19.92 2.38 16.92
CA LEU A 26 -19.71 1.78 15.61
C LEU A 26 -19.38 0.29 15.74
N ALA A 27 -20.35 -0.59 15.46
CA ALA A 27 -20.05 -1.96 15.06
C ALA A 27 -19.77 -1.93 13.55
N ALA A 28 -18.55 -1.57 13.16
CA ALA A 28 -18.11 -1.74 11.78
C ALA A 28 -17.92 -3.23 11.51
N CYS A 29 -18.86 -3.81 10.76
CA CYS A 29 -18.78 -5.14 10.19
C CYS A 29 -17.53 -5.24 9.30
N ALA A 30 -16.46 -5.84 9.80
CA ALA A 30 -15.42 -6.39 8.95
C ALA A 30 -15.95 -7.68 8.31
N SER A 31 -16.70 -7.54 7.21
CA SER A 31 -17.08 -8.67 6.37
C SER A 31 -15.82 -9.34 5.81
N PRO A 32 -15.54 -10.62 6.11
CA PRO A 32 -14.47 -11.35 5.46
C PRO A 32 -15.03 -11.89 4.14
N GLY A 33 -14.84 -11.17 3.04
CA GLY A 33 -15.31 -11.67 1.74
C GLY A 33 -15.49 -10.63 0.65
N ALA A 34 -14.39 -10.09 0.16
CA ALA A 34 -14.25 -9.69 -1.24
C ALA A 34 -12.75 -9.83 -1.52
N SER A 35 -12.37 -10.39 -2.66
CA SER A 35 -10.99 -10.38 -3.15
C SER A 35 -10.46 -8.93 -3.11
N LYS A 36 -9.74 -8.59 -2.04
CA LYS A 36 -9.27 -7.24 -1.73
C LYS A 36 -8.15 -6.89 -2.70
N GLN A 37 -8.50 -6.34 -3.85
CA GLN A 37 -7.53 -5.67 -4.70
C GLN A 37 -6.98 -4.48 -3.92
N PHE A 38 -5.66 -4.40 -3.79
CA PHE A 38 -5.00 -3.31 -3.09
C PHE A 38 -5.27 -2.00 -3.86
N ASP A 39 -5.91 -1.04 -3.19
CA ASP A 39 -6.22 0.26 -3.80
C ASP A 39 -5.00 1.17 -3.71
N VAL A 40 -4.22 1.17 -4.78
CA VAL A 40 -2.98 1.93 -4.91
C VAL A 40 -3.21 3.44 -4.80
N ASP A 41 -4.29 3.95 -5.40
CA ASP A 41 -4.54 5.40 -5.44
C ASP A 41 -4.99 5.91 -4.07
N ALA A 42 -5.90 5.18 -3.42
CA ALA A 42 -6.33 5.49 -2.06
C ALA A 42 -5.16 5.44 -1.07
N PHE A 43 -4.28 4.45 -1.19
CA PHE A 43 -3.08 4.35 -0.35
C PHE A 43 -2.12 5.53 -0.56
N LEU A 44 -1.76 5.86 -1.80
CA LEU A 44 -0.83 6.95 -2.08
C LEU A 44 -1.36 8.34 -1.66
N ARG A 45 -2.68 8.52 -1.68
CA ARG A 45 -3.35 9.78 -1.32
C ARG A 45 -3.72 9.88 0.15
N ALA A 46 -3.56 8.80 0.93
CA ALA A 46 -3.84 8.84 2.35
C ALA A 46 -2.90 9.83 3.04
N SER A 47 -3.47 10.66 3.91
CA SER A 47 -2.75 11.77 4.56
C SER A 47 -1.61 11.31 5.47
N ASP A 48 -1.75 10.12 6.04
CA ASP A 48 -0.77 9.45 6.90
C ASP A 48 0.29 8.67 6.13
N THR A 49 0.07 8.37 4.85
CA THR A 49 1.04 7.61 4.06
C THR A 49 2.29 8.44 3.77
N ALA A 50 3.44 7.91 4.18
CA ALA A 50 4.75 8.48 3.92
C ALA A 50 5.54 7.65 2.90
N LEU A 51 6.48 8.28 2.19
CA LEU A 51 7.32 7.61 1.20
C LEU A 51 8.09 6.37 1.76
N PRO A 52 8.64 6.38 2.99
CA PRO A 52 9.25 5.18 3.57
C PRO A 52 8.27 4.02 3.70
N GLU A 53 7.00 4.30 4.00
CA GLU A 53 5.95 3.29 4.16
C GLU A 53 5.56 2.68 2.83
N VAL A 54 5.45 3.50 1.77
CA VAL A 54 5.21 3.02 0.40
C VAL A 54 6.32 2.05 -0.03
N LEU A 55 7.58 2.40 0.26
CA LEU A 55 8.74 1.56 -0.07
C LEU A 55 8.84 0.30 0.79
N ALA A 56 8.28 0.30 1.99
CA ALA A 56 8.28 -0.85 2.90
C ALA A 56 7.02 -1.71 2.79
N ASN A 57 6.00 -1.29 2.03
CA ASN A 57 4.71 -1.98 1.95
C ASN A 57 4.74 -3.10 0.89
N PRO A 58 4.73 -4.40 1.27
CA PRO A 58 4.81 -5.50 0.33
C PRO A 58 3.55 -5.64 -0.54
N ASP A 59 2.37 -5.25 -0.03
CA ASP A 59 1.13 -5.30 -0.79
C ASP A 59 1.14 -4.27 -1.92
N PHE A 60 1.61 -3.05 -1.63
CA PHE A 60 1.82 -2.02 -2.64
C PHE A 60 2.82 -2.48 -3.71
N LEU A 61 4.00 -2.97 -3.29
CA LEU A 61 5.05 -3.39 -4.21
C LEU A 61 4.59 -4.57 -5.06
N SER A 62 3.91 -5.57 -4.48
CA SER A 62 3.41 -6.71 -5.26
C SER A 62 2.28 -6.32 -6.23
N ALA A 63 1.40 -5.40 -5.84
CA ALA A 63 0.27 -4.96 -6.67
C ALA A 63 0.70 -4.07 -7.85
N THR A 64 1.82 -3.36 -7.72
CA THR A 64 2.27 -2.37 -8.70
C THR A 64 3.48 -2.82 -9.52
N GLN A 65 4.11 -3.95 -9.16
CA GLN A 65 5.31 -4.44 -9.84
C GLN A 65 5.02 -4.83 -11.29
N ALA A 66 5.78 -4.23 -12.21
CA ALA A 66 5.84 -4.64 -13.60
C ALA A 66 6.56 -5.98 -13.77
N SER A 67 6.31 -6.68 -14.88
CA SER A 67 7.10 -7.86 -15.22
C SER A 67 8.59 -7.50 -15.37
N ALA A 68 9.49 -8.47 -15.15
CA ALA A 68 10.93 -8.24 -15.29
C ALA A 68 11.30 -7.74 -16.71
N ASN A 69 10.63 -8.27 -17.73
CA ASN A 69 10.83 -7.85 -19.12
C ASN A 69 10.36 -6.42 -19.36
N ASP A 70 9.19 -6.03 -18.83
CA ASP A 70 8.67 -4.67 -18.97
C ASP A 70 9.53 -3.66 -18.22
N CYS A 71 10.00 -4.01 -17.02
CA CYS A 71 10.92 -3.18 -16.27
C CYS A 71 12.27 -3.02 -17.00
N ALA A 72 12.81 -4.09 -17.57
CA ALA A 72 14.03 -4.01 -18.37
C ALA A 72 13.84 -3.12 -19.60
N ALA A 73 12.74 -3.29 -20.35
CA ALA A 73 12.42 -2.46 -21.51
C ALA A 73 12.26 -0.98 -21.14
N LEU A 74 11.60 -0.70 -20.01
CA LEU A 74 11.41 0.64 -19.48
C LEU A 74 12.75 1.28 -19.09
N LEU A 75 13.63 0.56 -18.40
CA LEU A 75 14.93 1.08 -17.98
C LEU A 75 15.95 1.21 -19.12
N GLN A 76 15.84 0.39 -20.17
CA GLN A 76 16.74 0.42 -21.33
C GLN A 76 16.27 1.36 -22.45
N SER A 77 15.02 1.80 -22.42
CA SER A 77 14.50 2.72 -23.42
C SER A 77 15.25 4.05 -23.38
N VAL A 78 15.68 4.55 -24.52
CA VAL A 78 16.25 5.92 -24.65
C VAL A 78 15.17 7.01 -24.51
N ASN A 79 13.90 6.61 -24.45
CA ASN A 79 12.74 7.49 -24.41
C ASN A 79 11.98 7.40 -23.08
N SER A 80 12.53 6.71 -22.08
CA SER A 80 11.90 6.53 -20.77
C SER A 80 11.89 7.80 -19.91
N GLY A 81 12.52 8.88 -20.39
CA GLY A 81 12.49 10.21 -19.79
C GLY A 81 13.49 10.39 -18.66
N VAL A 82 13.15 11.17 -17.63
CA VAL A 82 14.08 11.57 -16.57
C VAL A 82 13.95 10.66 -15.36
N LEU A 83 15.07 10.15 -14.87
CA LEU A 83 15.17 9.40 -13.63
C LEU A 83 15.56 10.36 -12.50
N GLU A 84 14.63 10.62 -11.59
CA GLU A 84 14.81 11.50 -10.43
C GLU A 84 15.13 10.66 -9.19
N GLY A 85 16.17 11.06 -8.44
CA GLY A 85 16.52 10.40 -7.18
C GLY A 85 15.49 10.68 -6.10
N VAL A 86 15.06 9.63 -5.41
CA VAL A 86 14.17 9.75 -4.25
C VAL A 86 15.03 9.85 -2.98
N PRO A 87 14.67 10.69 -1.99
CA PRO A 87 15.44 10.82 -0.75
C PRO A 87 15.58 9.46 -0.04
N PRO A 88 16.71 9.21 0.65
CA PRO A 88 16.93 7.97 1.37
C PRO A 88 15.91 7.85 2.51
N THR A 89 15.09 6.81 2.48
CA THR A 89 13.96 6.63 3.41
C THR A 89 14.27 5.75 4.62
N GLY A 90 15.48 5.17 4.70
CA GLY A 90 15.88 4.30 5.80
C GLY A 90 15.08 2.99 5.92
N SER A 91 14.24 2.66 4.93
CA SER A 91 13.30 1.52 4.97
C SER A 91 13.94 0.14 4.79
N GLY A 92 15.27 0.04 4.85
CA GLY A 92 16.01 -1.21 4.59
C GLY A 92 16.05 -1.64 3.11
N HIS A 93 15.29 -0.96 2.24
CA HIS A 93 15.38 -1.10 0.79
C HIS A 93 16.53 -0.27 0.24
N GLY A 94 17.08 -0.70 -0.90
CA GLY A 94 18.14 0.02 -1.60
C GLY A 94 17.65 1.38 -2.13
N PRO A 95 18.52 2.12 -2.84
CA PRO A 95 18.13 3.40 -3.44
C PRO A 95 16.91 3.24 -4.36
N ALA A 96 16.08 4.29 -4.39
CA ALA A 96 14.87 4.36 -5.20
C ALA A 96 14.88 5.61 -6.09
N TRP A 97 14.14 5.56 -7.19
CA TRP A 97 14.03 6.63 -8.16
C TRP A 97 12.62 6.75 -8.72
N LEU A 98 12.24 7.94 -9.16
CA LEU A 98 11.04 8.17 -9.95
C LEU A 98 11.44 8.35 -11.42
N LEU A 99 10.93 7.47 -12.28
CA LEU A 99 11.05 7.60 -13.72
C LEU A 99 9.82 8.33 -14.26
N HIS A 100 10.06 9.43 -14.96
CA HIS A 100 9.05 10.24 -15.63
C HIS A 100 9.02 9.91 -17.13
N PRO A 101 8.06 9.09 -17.61
CA PRO A 101 7.98 8.70 -19.02
C PRO A 101 7.76 9.89 -19.95
N ALA A 102 8.47 9.91 -21.08
CA ALA A 102 8.26 10.91 -22.11
C ALA A 102 6.84 10.82 -22.69
N GLY A 103 6.12 11.94 -22.70
CA GLY A 103 4.75 12.03 -23.24
C GLY A 103 3.62 11.63 -22.27
N ALA A 104 3.92 11.21 -21.05
CA ALA A 104 2.91 10.90 -20.03
C ALA A 104 3.25 11.53 -18.66
N PRO A 105 3.29 12.87 -18.55
CA PRO A 105 3.76 13.56 -17.35
C PRO A 105 2.87 13.37 -16.10
N ALA A 106 1.61 12.96 -16.28
CA ALA A 106 0.70 12.66 -15.19
C ALA A 106 0.96 11.28 -14.55
N LYS A 107 1.88 10.49 -15.10
CA LYS A 107 2.22 9.14 -14.63
C LYS A 107 3.70 9.06 -14.34
N VAL A 108 4.07 8.29 -13.33
CA VAL A 108 5.46 7.98 -12.99
C VAL A 108 5.62 6.50 -12.71
N TRP A 109 6.86 6.04 -12.78
CA TRP A 109 7.23 4.70 -12.34
C TRP A 109 8.19 4.82 -11.17
N LEU A 110 7.91 4.09 -10.09
CA LEU A 110 8.83 3.97 -8.98
C LEU A 110 9.80 2.82 -9.27
N VAL A 111 11.09 3.14 -9.35
CA VAL A 111 12.16 2.17 -9.56
C VAL A 111 12.83 1.93 -8.20
N VAL A 112 12.79 0.70 -7.71
CA VAL A 112 13.39 0.32 -6.42
C VAL A 112 14.53 -0.65 -6.65
N SER A 113 15.72 -0.32 -6.13
CA SER A 113 16.84 -1.24 -6.08
C SER A 113 16.65 -2.26 -4.94
N LYS A 114 16.82 -3.54 -5.26
CA LYS A 114 16.92 -4.62 -4.28
C LYS A 114 18.37 -4.84 -3.86
N THR A 115 18.53 -5.50 -2.72
CA THR A 115 19.80 -6.11 -2.30
C THR A 115 20.26 -7.09 -3.38
N GLY A 116 21.49 -6.93 -3.89
CA GLY A 116 22.02 -7.71 -5.01
C GLY A 116 22.01 -6.99 -6.36
N GLY A 117 21.55 -5.74 -6.43
CA GLY A 117 21.68 -4.88 -7.62
C GLY A 117 20.56 -5.03 -8.65
N GLU A 118 19.61 -5.95 -8.44
CA GLU A 118 18.39 -6.04 -9.23
C GLU A 118 17.51 -4.80 -9.02
N ARG A 119 16.82 -4.36 -10.08
CA ARG A 119 15.86 -3.26 -10.02
C ARG A 119 14.47 -3.76 -10.34
N THR A 120 13.50 -3.24 -9.61
CA THR A 120 12.08 -3.46 -9.86
C THR A 120 11.40 -2.15 -10.21
N CYS A 121 10.42 -2.21 -11.09
CA CYS A 121 9.67 -1.05 -11.56
C CYS A 121 8.22 -1.22 -11.10
N HIS A 122 7.64 -0.16 -10.54
CA HIS A 122 6.33 -0.16 -9.92
C HIS A 122 5.47 0.95 -10.53
N GLY A 123 4.32 0.60 -11.08
CA GLY A 123 3.41 1.57 -11.69
C GLY A 123 2.63 1.06 -12.91
N PRO A 124 2.08 1.97 -13.73
CA PRO A 124 2.21 3.43 -13.62
C PRO A 124 1.44 4.01 -12.42
N LEU A 125 2.08 4.93 -11.69
CA LEU A 125 1.54 5.60 -10.50
C LEU A 125 1.13 7.05 -10.80
N PRO A 126 0.19 7.65 -10.04
CA PRO A 126 -0.14 9.07 -10.16
C PRO A 126 1.06 9.96 -9.80
N ALA A 127 1.49 10.81 -10.74
CA ALA A 127 2.67 11.65 -10.57
C ALA A 127 2.52 12.68 -9.43
N ASP A 128 1.33 13.26 -9.29
CA ASP A 128 0.97 14.22 -8.24
C ASP A 128 1.09 13.60 -6.84
N ALA A 129 0.56 12.40 -6.65
CA ALA A 129 0.61 11.71 -5.36
C ALA A 129 2.05 11.33 -4.98
N MET A 130 2.83 10.79 -5.93
CA MET A 130 4.24 10.45 -5.70
C MET A 130 5.09 11.69 -5.41
N LYS A 131 4.84 12.81 -6.11
CA LYS A 131 5.53 14.07 -5.85
C LYS A 131 5.27 14.57 -4.42
N ALA A 132 4.01 14.57 -3.97
CA ALA A 132 3.67 14.97 -2.61
C ALA A 132 4.32 14.07 -1.54
N LEU A 133 4.51 12.78 -1.82
CA LEU A 133 5.24 11.87 -0.94
C LEU A 133 6.73 12.20 -0.86
N VAL A 134 7.37 12.48 -2.00
CA VAL A 134 8.79 12.86 -2.08
C VAL A 134 9.06 14.20 -1.40
N GLU A 135 8.20 15.20 -1.62
CA GLU A 135 8.32 16.53 -0.98
C GLU A 135 8.23 16.42 0.55
N ARG A 136 7.28 15.64 1.06
CA ARG A 136 7.15 15.38 2.51
C ARG A 136 8.37 14.68 3.10
N ALA A 137 8.99 13.76 2.37
CA ALA A 137 10.18 13.05 2.82
C ALA A 137 11.48 13.86 2.71
N SER A 138 11.46 14.97 1.97
CA SER A 138 12.61 15.87 1.78
C SER A 138 12.63 17.04 2.76
N THR A 139 11.59 17.17 3.59
CA THR A 139 11.43 18.20 4.64
C THR A 139 12.00 17.67 5.95
#